data_AF-A0A1G8CAQ3-F1
#
_entry.id   AF-A0A1G8CAQ3-F1
#
_cell.length_a   1.000
_cell.length_b   1.000
_cell.length_c   1.000
_cell.angle_alpha   90.00
_cell.angle_beta   90.00
_cell.angle_gamma   90.00
#
_symmetry.space_group_name_H-M   'P 1'
#
loop_
_entity.id
_entity.type
_entity.pdbx_description
1 polymer ?
#
loop_
_entity_poly.entity_id
_entity_poly.type
_entity_poly.pdbx_seq_one_letter_code
_entity_poly.pdbx_strand_id
1 'polypeptide(L)'
;MNCKKCGAEIESGFLYCPKCGESIQLVPNYDVVEEELLSRVVEDKDKAKNNRFATGVYKPVTTGNAQKQQTDKKPTNNGAVIRNKDFLIKLLVFLLIVILGMVIIIPLIGSHSYDNVMNSAVAAEGEEQYAKALGFYQEAYDLDNASFEAIYGLGRMYYKVKEYDKAIEYLTQALELDVTNKKIYTYLLDSYTAIGDTDSIYALQSKAPNEEILKLFDDYVVQPPEFSELGGDYDEEVYLVLSSKSDNQIFYTLDGKNPTTSGKLFSKAIELEEGVTEVKAVSLSPSGDYSEVVSETYNIVYPSLDTPVVSPQAGTYTQQEYITITVPDGCKAYYTWDGTDPAQVGILYTEPFPILKGASVLTVVIIDSKGNNSPLYRGDYIYNP
;
A
#
# COMPACT_ATOMS: atom_id res chain seq x y z
N MET A 1 14.94 -42.78 3.56
CA MET A 1 15.63 -42.71 4.87
C MET A 1 15.48 -44.04 5.60
N ASN A 2 16.44 -44.48 6.42
CA ASN A 2 16.33 -45.78 7.10
C ASN A 2 15.79 -45.64 8.52
N CYS A 3 14.91 -46.56 8.93
CA CYS A 3 14.37 -46.61 10.30
C CYS A 3 15.50 -46.83 11.31
N LYS A 4 15.68 -45.92 12.28
CA LYS A 4 16.69 -46.09 13.34
C LYS A 4 16.46 -47.31 14.23
N LYS A 5 15.23 -47.81 14.33
CA LYS A 5 14.88 -48.95 15.19
C LYS A 5 15.02 -50.31 14.50
N CYS A 6 14.59 -50.44 13.24
CA CYS A 6 14.58 -51.73 12.54
C CYS A 6 15.43 -51.78 11.27
N GLY A 7 16.08 -50.67 10.88
CA GLY A 7 16.96 -50.58 9.72
C GLY A 7 16.26 -50.64 8.35
N ALA A 8 14.93 -50.77 8.31
CA ALA A 8 14.18 -50.81 7.05
C ALA A 8 14.28 -49.47 6.31
N GLU A 9 14.41 -49.51 5.00
CA GLU A 9 14.36 -48.34 4.14
C GLU A 9 12.93 -47.81 4.07
N ILE A 10 12.77 -46.50 4.26
CA ILE A 10 11.50 -45.78 4.31
C ILE A 10 11.53 -44.71 3.21
N GLU A 11 10.54 -44.75 2.33
CA GLU A 11 10.33 -43.73 1.31
C GLU A 11 9.90 -42.40 1.95
N SER A 12 10.20 -41.29 1.26
CA SER A 12 9.89 -39.93 1.71
C SER A 12 8.36 -39.73 1.81
N GLY A 13 7.86 -39.24 2.96
CA GLY A 13 6.44 -38.93 3.16
C GLY A 13 5.70 -39.80 4.19
N PHE A 14 6.34 -40.83 4.76
CA PHE A 14 5.76 -41.64 5.83
C PHE A 14 6.08 -41.07 7.22
N LEU A 15 5.06 -40.94 8.09
CA LEU A 15 5.21 -40.49 9.49
C LEU A 15 5.59 -41.63 10.47
N TYR A 16 5.39 -42.89 10.05
CA TYR A 16 5.70 -44.09 10.83
C TYR A 16 6.41 -45.11 9.96
N CYS A 17 7.30 -45.90 10.55
CA CYS A 17 7.98 -46.97 9.84
C CYS A 17 7.01 -48.13 9.53
N PRO A 18 6.75 -48.46 8.24
CA PRO A 18 5.74 -49.45 7.86
C PRO A 18 6.05 -50.88 8.35
N LYS A 19 7.32 -51.16 8.68
CA LYS A 19 7.74 -52.49 9.15
C LYS A 19 7.61 -52.70 10.67
N CYS A 20 7.74 -51.66 11.48
CA CYS A 20 7.81 -51.80 12.94
C CYS A 20 6.91 -50.83 13.73
N GLY A 21 6.22 -49.92 13.04
CA GLY A 21 5.27 -48.98 13.63
C GLY A 21 5.91 -47.81 14.40
N GLU A 22 7.24 -47.67 14.41
CA GLU A 22 7.92 -46.59 15.13
C GLU A 22 7.68 -45.24 14.45
N SER A 23 7.31 -44.22 15.23
CA SER A 23 7.11 -42.85 14.73
C SER A 23 8.43 -42.20 14.35
N ILE A 24 8.45 -41.51 13.21
CA ILE A 24 9.61 -40.78 12.72
C ILE A 24 9.47 -39.32 13.16
N GLN A 25 10.22 -38.91 14.17
CA GLN A 25 10.24 -37.51 14.59
C GLN A 25 11.05 -36.67 13.61
N LEU A 26 10.36 -35.86 12.81
CA LEU A 26 10.94 -34.75 12.07
C LEU A 26 10.98 -33.55 13.01
N VAL A 27 12.09 -33.34 13.71
CA VAL A 27 12.32 -32.08 14.42
C VAL A 27 12.96 -31.14 13.40
N PRO A 28 12.31 -30.03 13.01
CA PRO A 28 13.02 -28.96 12.33
C PRO A 28 14.09 -28.47 13.29
N ASN A 29 15.36 -28.58 12.91
CA ASN A 29 16.45 -28.03 13.71
C ASN A 29 16.33 -26.51 13.63
N TYR A 30 15.80 -25.88 14.68
CA TYR A 30 15.86 -24.43 14.83
C TYR A 30 17.27 -24.08 15.32
N ASP A 31 18.12 -23.60 14.42
CA ASP A 31 19.46 -23.15 14.74
C ASP A 31 19.44 -21.64 15.00
N VAL A 32 19.51 -21.26 16.28
CA VAL A 32 19.53 -19.86 16.75
C VAL A 32 20.72 -19.08 16.15
N VAL A 33 21.78 -19.79 15.74
CA VAL A 33 22.94 -19.17 15.08
C VAL A 33 22.62 -18.72 13.66
N GLU A 34 21.73 -19.42 12.94
CA GLU A 34 21.32 -18.99 11.60
C GLU A 34 20.50 -17.71 11.63
N GLU A 35 19.66 -17.50 12.65
CA GLU A 35 18.89 -16.26 12.83
C GLU A 35 19.79 -15.10 13.27
N GLU A 36 20.78 -15.34 14.15
CA GLU A 36 21.76 -14.31 14.51
C GLU A 36 22.68 -13.95 13.32
N LEU A 37 23.00 -14.92 12.46
CA LEU A 37 23.72 -14.68 11.21
C LEU A 37 22.83 -13.98 10.17
N LEU A 38 21.55 -14.34 10.06
CA LEU A 38 20.60 -13.70 9.14
C LEU A 38 20.31 -12.25 9.55
N SER A 39 20.07 -12.00 10.83
CA SER A 39 19.87 -10.64 11.37
C SER A 39 21.14 -9.80 11.19
N ARG A 40 22.33 -10.34 11.47
CA ARG A 40 23.60 -9.66 11.16
C ARG A 40 23.81 -9.44 9.66
N VAL A 41 23.42 -10.37 8.79
CA VAL A 41 23.52 -10.21 7.33
C VAL A 41 22.51 -9.18 6.80
N VAL A 42 21.33 -9.06 7.40
CA VAL A 42 20.34 -8.02 7.08
C VAL A 42 20.85 -6.66 7.56
N GLU A 43 21.30 -6.56 8.82
CA GLU A 43 21.90 -5.33 9.36
C GLU A 43 23.17 -4.91 8.59
N ASP A 44 24.02 -5.86 8.19
CA ASP A 44 25.23 -5.59 7.41
C ASP A 44 24.91 -5.26 5.95
N LYS A 45 23.84 -5.78 5.36
CA LYS A 45 23.38 -5.36 4.03
C LYS A 45 22.85 -3.92 4.05
N ASP A 46 22.08 -3.56 5.08
CA ASP A 46 21.53 -2.21 5.23
C ASP A 46 22.63 -1.19 5.57
N LYS A 47 23.63 -1.58 6.39
CA LYS A 47 24.84 -0.79 6.63
C LYS A 47 25.74 -0.71 5.39
N ALA A 48 25.92 -1.80 4.63
CA ALA A 48 26.77 -1.83 3.45
C ALA A 48 26.19 -1.00 2.29
N LYS A 49 24.87 -1.01 2.08
CA LYS A 49 24.22 -0.13 1.08
C LYS A 49 24.36 1.35 1.46
N ASN A 50 24.18 1.69 2.73
CA ASN A 50 24.30 3.07 3.21
C ASN A 50 25.75 3.61 3.26
N ASN A 51 26.75 2.74 3.40
CA ASN A 51 28.17 3.09 3.52
C ASN A 51 28.98 3.04 2.22
N ARG A 52 28.43 2.58 1.10
CA ARG A 52 29.11 2.54 -0.21
C ARG A 52 29.61 3.92 -0.69
N PHE A 53 28.93 4.99 -0.29
CA PHE A 53 29.30 6.38 -0.61
C PHE A 53 29.87 7.16 0.59
N ALA A 54 29.72 6.66 1.82
CA ALA A 54 30.20 7.34 3.02
C ALA A 54 31.72 7.23 3.22
N THR A 55 32.39 6.33 2.48
CA THR A 55 33.82 6.00 2.68
C THR A 55 34.77 6.54 1.62
N GLY A 56 34.27 7.25 0.60
CA GLY A 56 35.10 7.86 -0.45
C GLY A 56 35.70 6.89 -1.47
N VAL A 57 35.24 5.62 -1.53
CA VAL A 57 35.74 4.62 -2.49
C VAL A 57 34.59 3.79 -3.06
N TYR A 58 34.37 3.86 -4.38
CA TYR A 58 33.46 2.96 -5.08
C TYR A 58 34.08 1.56 -5.14
N LYS A 59 33.32 0.54 -4.71
CA LYS A 59 33.72 -0.87 -4.83
C LYS A 59 32.90 -1.53 -5.94
N PRO A 60 33.53 -2.10 -6.97
CA PRO A 60 32.81 -2.69 -8.10
C PRO A 60 31.96 -3.89 -7.68
N VAL A 61 30.81 -4.07 -8.34
CA VAL A 61 29.99 -5.28 -8.22
C VAL A 61 30.63 -6.36 -9.08
N THR A 62 31.24 -7.38 -8.46
CA THR A 62 31.78 -8.53 -9.19
C THR A 62 30.66 -9.39 -9.74
N THR A 63 30.30 -9.23 -11.02
CA THR A 63 29.58 -10.27 -11.78
C THR A 63 30.55 -11.39 -12.15
N GLY A 64 30.17 -12.63 -11.84
CA GLY A 64 31.02 -13.82 -11.97
C GLY A 64 31.62 -14.00 -13.37
N ASN A 65 32.93 -14.23 -13.40
CA ASN A 65 33.73 -14.43 -14.61
C ASN A 65 33.23 -15.61 -15.46
N ALA A 66 32.92 -15.34 -16.73
CA ALA A 66 32.86 -16.35 -17.77
C ALA A 66 34.28 -16.87 -18.06
N GLN A 67 34.51 -18.15 -17.79
CA GLN A 67 35.78 -18.83 -18.04
C GLN A 67 36.05 -18.92 -19.55
N LYS A 68 37.09 -18.25 -20.05
CA LYS A 68 37.64 -18.49 -21.39
C LYS A 68 38.42 -19.81 -21.40
N GLN A 69 37.97 -20.75 -22.24
CA GLN A 69 38.65 -22.00 -22.53
C GLN A 69 40.01 -21.73 -23.21
N GLN A 70 41.07 -22.31 -22.65
CA GLN A 70 42.37 -22.43 -23.29
C GLN A 70 42.32 -23.56 -24.32
N THR A 71 42.65 -23.27 -25.58
CA THR A 71 42.98 -24.29 -26.58
C THR A 71 44.50 -24.33 -26.76
N ASP A 72 45.10 -25.44 -26.34
CA ASP A 72 46.50 -25.78 -26.58
C ASP A 72 46.77 -25.97 -28.08
N LYS A 73 47.79 -25.29 -28.60
CA LYS A 73 48.52 -25.73 -29.80
C LYS A 73 50.03 -25.64 -29.57
N LYS A 74 50.66 -26.82 -29.72
CA LYS A 74 52.11 -27.11 -29.70
C LYS A 74 52.90 -26.24 -30.70
N PRO A 75 54.12 -25.82 -30.35
CA PRO A 75 55.06 -25.26 -31.32
C PRO A 75 55.82 -26.38 -32.04
N THR A 76 56.11 -26.18 -33.33
CA THR A 76 57.15 -26.92 -34.05
C THR A 76 58.25 -25.95 -34.42
N ASN A 77 59.48 -26.33 -34.06
CA ASN A 77 60.71 -25.63 -34.42
C ASN A 77 60.98 -25.77 -35.92
N ASN A 78 61.51 -24.70 -36.54
CA ASN A 78 62.84 -24.72 -37.15
C ASN A 78 63.22 -23.29 -37.56
N GLY A 79 64.45 -22.90 -37.20
CA GLY A 79 64.90 -21.51 -37.22
C GLY A 79 65.42 -20.99 -38.56
N ALA A 80 65.61 -19.68 -38.58
CA ALA A 80 66.68 -19.00 -39.32
C ALA A 80 66.88 -17.61 -38.67
N VAL A 81 67.98 -17.46 -37.94
CA VAL A 81 68.38 -16.19 -37.31
C VAL A 81 68.95 -15.28 -38.40
N ILE A 82 68.17 -14.29 -38.84
CA ILE A 82 68.64 -13.28 -39.80
C ILE A 82 69.38 -12.17 -39.05
N ARG A 83 70.71 -12.20 -39.18
CA ARG A 83 71.66 -11.16 -38.77
C ARG A 83 71.57 -9.97 -39.74
N ASN A 84 70.74 -8.98 -39.43
CA ASN A 84 70.89 -7.62 -39.99
C ASN A 84 70.68 -6.60 -38.87
N LYS A 85 71.78 -6.01 -38.38
CA LYS A 85 71.75 -5.06 -37.25
C LYS A 85 70.83 -3.86 -37.52
N ASP A 86 70.76 -3.39 -38.76
CA ASP A 86 69.89 -2.28 -39.16
C ASP A 86 68.40 -2.63 -39.13
N PHE A 87 68.04 -3.89 -39.40
CA PHE A 87 66.64 -4.35 -39.30
C PHE A 87 66.24 -4.51 -37.83
N LEU A 88 67.13 -5.04 -36.98
CA LEU A 88 66.92 -5.14 -35.53
C LEU A 88 66.78 -3.76 -34.86
N ILE A 89 67.61 -2.78 -35.27
CA ILE A 89 67.52 -1.40 -34.75
C ILE A 89 66.20 -0.75 -35.19
N LYS A 90 65.80 -0.88 -36.46
CA LYS A 90 64.51 -0.34 -36.94
C LYS A 90 63.30 -1.01 -36.27
N LEU A 91 63.36 -2.31 -36.02
CA LEU A 91 62.33 -3.06 -35.28
C LEU A 91 62.24 -2.58 -33.83
N LEU A 92 63.38 -2.36 -33.16
CA LEU A 92 63.42 -1.84 -31.80
C LEU A 92 62.85 -0.42 -31.72
N VAL A 93 63.20 0.47 -32.65
CA VAL A 93 62.65 1.83 -32.70
C VAL A 93 61.14 1.81 -32.97
N PHE A 94 60.66 0.94 -33.86
CA PHE A 94 59.23 0.78 -34.11
C PHE A 94 58.49 0.24 -32.87
N LEU A 95 59.03 -0.77 -32.20
CA LEU A 95 58.48 -1.27 -30.93
C LEU A 95 58.47 -0.20 -29.84
N LEU A 96 59.49 0.65 -29.78
CA LEU A 96 59.59 1.75 -28.82
C LEU A 96 58.52 2.82 -29.10
N ILE A 97 58.25 3.14 -30.38
CA ILE A 97 57.17 4.05 -30.80
C ILE A 97 55.79 3.44 -30.50
N VAL A 98 55.60 2.14 -30.74
CA VAL A 98 54.36 1.44 -30.40
C VAL A 98 54.16 1.36 -28.89
N ILE A 99 55.23 1.15 -28.11
CA ILE A 99 55.19 1.18 -26.64
C ILE A 99 54.90 2.60 -26.15
N LEU A 100 55.51 3.65 -26.71
CA LEU A 100 55.17 5.03 -26.37
C LEU A 100 53.72 5.37 -26.73
N GLY A 101 53.27 4.90 -27.90
CA GLY A 101 51.88 5.02 -28.34
C GLY A 101 50.94 4.31 -27.39
N MET A 102 51.26 3.08 -26.95
CA MET A 102 50.50 2.36 -25.93
C MET A 102 50.55 3.07 -24.57
N VAL A 103 51.68 3.64 -24.15
CA VAL A 103 51.80 4.40 -22.90
C VAL A 103 50.96 5.67 -22.92
N ILE A 104 50.67 6.24 -24.09
CA ILE A 104 49.78 7.40 -24.25
C ILE A 104 48.32 6.97 -24.41
N ILE A 105 48.05 5.90 -25.16
CA ILE A 105 46.71 5.40 -25.49
C ILE A 105 46.09 4.63 -24.31
N ILE A 106 46.86 3.86 -23.54
CA ILE A 106 46.36 3.07 -22.41
C ILE A 106 45.77 3.95 -21.28
N PRO A 107 46.39 5.07 -20.85
CA PRO A 107 45.76 6.00 -19.92
C PRO A 107 44.45 6.60 -20.46
N LEU A 108 44.39 6.90 -21.76
CA LEU A 108 43.21 7.47 -22.43
C LEU A 108 42.04 6.47 -22.53
N ILE A 109 42.33 5.17 -22.70
CA ILE A 109 41.30 4.13 -22.73
C ILE A 109 40.93 3.69 -21.31
N GLY A 110 41.87 3.72 -20.37
CA GLY A 110 41.64 3.35 -18.98
C GLY A 110 40.87 4.41 -18.18
N SER A 111 41.09 5.70 -18.44
CA SER A 111 40.44 6.80 -17.71
C SER A 111 38.93 6.89 -17.90
N HIS A 112 38.41 6.37 -19.01
CA HIS A 112 36.98 6.36 -19.36
C HIS A 112 36.27 5.05 -19.00
N SER A 113 36.87 4.21 -18.16
CA SER A 113 36.15 3.07 -17.56
C SER A 113 35.11 3.58 -16.56
N TYR A 114 33.92 2.98 -16.54
CA TYR A 114 32.84 3.31 -15.60
C TYR A 114 33.35 3.47 -14.16
N ASP A 115 34.12 2.50 -13.67
CA ASP A 115 34.67 2.50 -12.31
C ASP A 115 35.59 3.70 -12.03
N ASN A 116 36.38 4.14 -13.01
CA ASN A 116 37.32 5.24 -12.85
C ASN A 116 36.61 6.60 -12.85
N VAL A 117 35.60 6.75 -13.72
CA VAL A 117 34.74 7.93 -13.76
C VAL A 117 33.94 8.02 -12.46
N MET A 118 33.37 6.91 -11.99
CA MET A 118 32.61 6.84 -10.75
C MET A 118 33.46 7.19 -9.52
N ASN A 119 34.70 6.70 -9.44
CA ASN A 119 35.63 7.09 -8.38
C ASN A 119 35.97 8.59 -8.42
N SER A 120 36.11 9.15 -9.63
CA SER A 120 36.35 10.59 -9.81
C SER A 120 35.14 11.43 -9.38
N ALA A 121 33.92 10.94 -9.66
CA ALA A 121 32.68 11.57 -9.23
C ALA A 121 32.57 11.62 -7.70
N VAL A 122 32.80 10.49 -7.03
CA VAL A 122 32.78 10.38 -5.56
C VAL A 122 33.87 11.23 -4.91
N ALA A 123 35.06 11.29 -5.49
CA ALA A 123 36.15 12.14 -4.99
C ALA A 123 35.78 13.63 -5.11
N ALA A 124 35.28 14.07 -6.26
CA ALA A 124 34.83 15.45 -6.47
C ALA A 124 33.66 15.81 -5.55
N GLU A 125 32.75 14.88 -5.29
CA GLU A 125 31.65 15.05 -4.33
C GLU A 125 32.18 15.23 -2.90
N GLY A 126 33.15 14.41 -2.48
CA GLY A 126 33.80 14.51 -1.17
C GLY A 126 34.60 15.80 -0.98
N GLU A 127 35.06 16.42 -2.06
CA GLU A 127 35.67 17.76 -2.09
C GLU A 127 34.64 18.89 -2.22
N GLU A 128 33.34 18.59 -2.16
CA GLU A 128 32.21 19.52 -2.33
C GLU A 128 32.20 20.26 -3.68
N GLN A 129 32.92 19.74 -4.68
CA GLN A 129 32.95 20.27 -6.05
C GLN A 129 31.74 19.77 -6.84
N TYR A 130 30.52 20.14 -6.42
CA TYR A 130 29.27 19.56 -6.93
C TYR A 130 29.11 19.66 -8.45
N ALA A 131 29.47 20.80 -9.07
CA ALA A 131 29.38 20.94 -10.53
C ALA A 131 30.33 19.99 -11.28
N LYS A 132 31.52 19.74 -10.71
CA LYS A 132 32.50 18.81 -11.29
C LYS A 132 32.06 17.36 -11.07
N ALA A 133 31.57 17.05 -9.86
CA ALA A 133 30.99 15.75 -9.55
C ALA A 133 29.82 15.43 -10.47
N LEU A 134 28.93 16.40 -10.72
CA LEU A 134 27.82 16.26 -11.66
C LEU A 134 28.30 15.90 -13.07
N GLY A 135 29.38 16.53 -13.56
CA GLY A 135 29.98 16.19 -14.85
C GLY A 135 30.47 14.75 -14.91
N PHE A 136 31.16 14.26 -13.87
CA PHE A 136 31.60 12.87 -13.80
C PHE A 136 30.44 11.89 -13.66
N TYR A 137 29.41 12.20 -12.86
CA TYR A 137 28.22 11.34 -12.76
C TYR A 137 27.45 11.27 -14.09
N GLN A 138 27.41 12.36 -14.86
CA GLN A 138 26.81 12.35 -16.20
C GLN A 138 27.59 11.44 -17.14
N GLU A 139 28.93 11.53 -17.12
CA GLU A 139 29.78 10.63 -17.90
C GLU A 139 29.62 9.17 -17.48
N ALA A 140 29.51 8.89 -16.17
CA ALA A 140 29.23 7.54 -15.68
C ALA A 140 27.87 7.01 -16.16
N TYR A 141 26.86 7.87 -16.19
CA TYR A 141 25.53 7.55 -16.71
C TYR A 141 25.55 7.30 -18.23
N ASP A 142 26.34 8.04 -19.00
CA ASP A 142 26.48 7.83 -20.44
C ASP A 142 27.17 6.50 -20.77
N LEU A 143 28.02 5.99 -19.85
CA LEU A 143 28.66 4.67 -19.95
C LEU A 143 27.73 3.53 -19.52
N ASP A 144 26.97 3.70 -18.45
CA ASP A 144 25.96 2.75 -17.96
C ASP A 144 24.74 3.50 -17.40
N ASN A 145 23.73 3.66 -18.25
CA ASN A 145 22.51 4.39 -17.93
C ASN A 145 21.53 3.60 -17.06
N ALA A 146 21.81 2.32 -16.77
CA ALA A 146 21.01 1.48 -15.89
C ALA A 146 21.64 1.35 -14.49
N SER A 147 22.83 1.92 -14.27
CA SER A 147 23.48 1.85 -12.97
C SER A 147 22.77 2.71 -11.94
N PHE A 148 22.29 2.06 -10.88
CA PHE A 148 21.74 2.71 -9.70
C PHE A 148 22.67 3.79 -9.16
N GLU A 149 23.97 3.49 -9.05
CA GLU A 149 24.95 4.40 -8.48
C GLU A 149 25.12 5.70 -9.29
N ALA A 150 25.15 5.60 -10.62
CA ALA A 150 25.24 6.77 -11.49
C ALA A 150 23.96 7.62 -11.44
N ILE A 151 22.79 6.98 -11.53
CA ILE A 151 21.48 7.65 -11.47
C ILE A 151 21.28 8.35 -10.11
N TYR A 152 21.51 7.62 -9.02
CA TYR A 152 21.39 8.17 -7.67
C TYR A 152 22.41 9.30 -7.41
N GLY A 153 23.64 9.15 -7.92
CA GLY A 153 24.66 10.19 -7.88
C GLY A 153 24.23 11.46 -8.61
N LEU A 154 23.69 11.34 -9.82
CA LEU A 154 23.11 12.45 -10.59
C LEU A 154 22.01 13.16 -9.80
N GLY A 155 21.01 12.42 -9.31
CA GLY A 155 19.90 12.98 -8.55
C GLY A 155 20.37 13.77 -7.32
N ARG A 156 21.33 13.22 -6.57
CA ARG A 156 21.95 13.92 -5.42
C ARG A 156 22.72 15.16 -5.84
N MET A 157 23.48 15.11 -6.93
CA MET A 157 24.26 16.27 -7.38
C MET A 157 23.36 17.38 -7.89
N TYR A 158 22.31 17.05 -8.66
CA TYR A 158 21.29 18.02 -9.05
C TYR A 158 20.62 18.67 -7.84
N TYR A 159 20.30 17.89 -6.80
CA TYR A 159 19.81 18.41 -5.52
C TYR A 159 20.81 19.38 -4.87
N LYS A 160 22.10 19.03 -4.83
CA LYS A 160 23.16 19.87 -4.25
C LYS A 160 23.37 21.18 -5.00
N VAL A 161 23.21 21.18 -6.32
CA VAL A 161 23.25 22.40 -7.14
C VAL A 161 21.90 23.14 -7.22
N LYS A 162 20.87 22.65 -6.50
CA LYS A 162 19.52 23.23 -6.39
C LYS A 162 18.70 23.22 -7.68
N GLU A 163 19.04 22.32 -8.60
CA GLU A 163 18.24 22.03 -9.79
C GLU A 163 17.21 20.95 -9.42
N TYR A 164 16.21 21.33 -8.63
CA TYR A 164 15.28 20.39 -7.98
C TYR A 164 14.45 19.57 -8.97
N ASP A 165 14.03 20.15 -10.10
CA ASP A 165 13.26 19.43 -11.13
C ASP A 165 14.04 18.23 -11.69
N LYS A 166 15.33 18.44 -12.01
CA LYS A 166 16.22 17.36 -12.47
C LYS A 166 16.57 16.40 -11.36
N ALA A 167 16.74 16.90 -10.14
CA ALA A 167 16.97 16.05 -8.98
C ALA A 167 15.81 15.05 -8.83
N ILE A 168 14.56 15.53 -8.88
CA ILE A 168 13.36 14.71 -8.81
C ILE A 168 13.32 13.66 -9.92
N GLU A 169 13.63 14.05 -11.17
CA GLU A 169 13.67 13.12 -12.30
C GLU A 169 14.61 11.92 -12.05
N TYR A 170 15.87 12.18 -11.70
CA TYR A 170 16.85 11.12 -11.48
C TYR A 170 16.64 10.38 -10.16
N LEU A 171 16.21 11.06 -9.09
CA LEU A 171 15.91 10.43 -7.81
C LEU A 171 14.69 9.50 -7.91
N THR A 172 13.69 9.84 -8.72
CA THR A 172 12.55 8.96 -8.99
C THR A 172 12.99 7.70 -9.74
N GLN A 173 13.85 7.85 -10.76
CA GLN A 173 14.46 6.69 -11.43
C GLN A 173 15.29 5.83 -10.47
N ALA A 174 16.07 6.45 -9.59
CA ALA A 174 16.83 5.71 -8.57
C ALA A 174 15.90 4.99 -7.58
N LEU A 175 14.75 5.58 -7.23
CA LEU A 175 13.78 4.98 -6.33
C LEU A 175 13.15 3.71 -6.92
N GLU A 176 12.90 3.68 -8.23
CA GLU A 176 12.39 2.48 -8.92
C GLU A 176 13.34 1.27 -8.79
N LEU A 177 14.64 1.52 -8.68
CA LEU A 177 15.66 0.49 -8.53
C LEU A 177 15.86 0.04 -7.06
N ASP A 178 15.64 0.94 -6.10
CA ASP A 178 15.70 0.64 -4.66
C ASP A 178 14.58 1.36 -3.89
N VAL A 179 13.39 0.77 -3.93
CA VAL A 179 12.16 1.32 -3.35
C VAL A 179 12.21 1.52 -1.83
N THR A 180 13.18 0.90 -1.15
CA THR A 180 13.35 0.96 0.31
C THR A 180 14.40 1.98 0.76
N ASN A 181 15.03 2.71 -0.16
CA ASN A 181 16.11 3.61 0.17
C ASN A 181 15.63 4.92 0.79
N LYS A 182 15.66 4.99 2.12
CA LYS A 182 15.29 6.15 2.93
C LYS A 182 15.92 7.47 2.48
N LYS A 183 17.19 7.48 2.05
CA LYS A 183 17.86 8.71 1.62
C LYS A 183 17.25 9.28 0.34
N ILE A 184 16.80 8.42 -0.57
CA ILE A 184 16.12 8.86 -1.80
C ILE A 184 14.81 9.58 -1.45
N TYR A 185 14.01 9.01 -0.52
CA TYR A 185 12.81 9.69 -0.03
C TYR A 185 13.13 11.05 0.58
N THR A 186 14.14 11.15 1.45
CA THR A 186 14.53 12.44 2.04
C THR A 186 14.89 13.47 0.97
N TYR A 187 15.68 13.11 -0.04
CA TYR A 187 16.03 14.04 -1.11
C TYR A 187 14.82 14.43 -1.97
N LEU A 188 13.91 13.49 -2.25
CA LEU A 188 12.67 13.78 -2.98
C LEU A 188 11.77 14.72 -2.18
N LEU A 189 11.56 14.43 -0.89
CA LEU A 189 10.76 15.25 0.02
C LEU A 189 11.30 16.69 0.08
N ASP A 190 12.61 16.83 0.36
CA ASP A 190 13.25 18.15 0.37
C ASP A 190 13.11 18.88 -0.98
N SER A 191 13.22 18.16 -2.10
CA SER A 191 13.12 18.73 -3.44
C SER A 191 11.69 19.19 -3.75
N TYR A 192 10.68 18.36 -3.45
CA TYR A 192 9.27 18.70 -3.61
C TYR A 192 8.87 19.89 -2.73
N THR A 193 9.32 19.92 -1.47
CA THR A 193 9.11 21.05 -0.57
C THR A 193 9.77 22.33 -1.11
N ALA A 194 10.98 22.23 -1.66
CA ALA A 194 11.69 23.39 -2.21
C ALA A 194 10.98 24.02 -3.42
N ILE A 195 10.27 23.22 -4.23
CA ILE A 195 9.47 23.71 -5.36
C ILE A 195 8.00 24.00 -5.01
N GLY A 196 7.57 23.66 -3.78
CA GLY A 196 6.20 23.86 -3.31
C GLY A 196 5.18 22.86 -3.86
N ASP A 197 5.63 21.69 -4.32
CA ASP A 197 4.79 20.63 -4.88
C ASP A 197 4.35 19.65 -3.77
N THR A 198 3.36 20.07 -2.99
CA THR A 198 2.82 19.27 -1.89
C THR A 198 2.04 18.04 -2.39
N ASP A 199 1.38 18.14 -3.55
CA ASP A 199 0.62 17.03 -4.16
C ASP A 199 1.54 15.84 -4.45
N SER A 200 2.74 16.09 -4.96
CA SER A 200 3.74 15.04 -5.19
C SER A 200 4.25 14.40 -3.89
N ILE A 201 4.27 15.12 -2.77
CA ILE A 201 4.63 14.56 -1.45
C ILE A 201 3.59 13.54 -1.02
N TYR A 202 2.29 13.86 -1.11
CA TYR A 202 1.21 12.92 -0.81
C TYR A 202 1.19 11.73 -1.77
N ALA A 203 1.43 11.97 -3.07
CA ALA A 203 1.55 10.89 -4.05
C ALA A 203 2.72 9.95 -3.72
N LEU A 204 3.87 10.48 -3.28
CA LEU A 204 5.01 9.69 -2.83
C LEU A 204 4.69 8.93 -1.53
N GLN A 205 3.95 9.55 -0.60
CA GLN A 205 3.53 8.94 0.66
C GLN A 205 2.66 7.71 0.43
N SER A 206 1.69 7.80 -0.49
CA SER A 206 0.78 6.69 -0.84
C SER A 206 1.52 5.45 -1.36
N LYS A 207 2.74 5.62 -1.85
CA LYS A 207 3.60 4.56 -2.41
C LYS A 207 4.65 4.07 -1.41
N ALA A 208 4.69 4.60 -0.19
CA ALA A 208 5.66 4.20 0.82
C ALA A 208 5.55 2.69 1.11
N PRO A 209 6.65 1.91 0.99
CA PRO A 209 6.60 0.44 1.07
C PRO A 209 6.50 -0.10 2.51
N ASN A 210 6.78 0.73 3.51
CA ASN A 210 6.78 0.33 4.91
C ASN A 210 6.58 1.53 5.85
N GLU A 211 6.30 1.23 7.12
CA GLU A 211 6.04 2.23 8.16
C GLU A 211 7.24 3.13 8.45
N GLU A 212 8.48 2.65 8.29
CA GLU A 212 9.67 3.46 8.52
C GLU A 212 9.79 4.60 7.51
N ILE A 213 9.51 4.31 6.23
CA ILE A 213 9.46 5.33 5.18
C ILE A 213 8.25 6.24 5.38
N LEU A 214 7.08 5.69 5.76
CA LEU A 214 5.87 6.47 5.99
C LEU A 214 6.06 7.55 7.08
N LYS A 215 6.84 7.26 8.13
CA LYS A 215 7.17 8.22 9.19
C LYS A 215 7.98 9.43 8.72
N LEU A 216 8.67 9.33 7.58
CA LEU A 216 9.45 10.48 7.06
C LEU A 216 8.55 11.64 6.64
N PHE A 217 7.31 11.37 6.27
CA PHE A 217 6.39 12.37 5.73
C PHE A 217 5.77 13.24 6.82
N ASP A 218 5.80 12.78 8.08
CA ASP A 218 5.23 13.50 9.24
C ASP A 218 5.88 14.88 9.44
N ASP A 219 7.15 15.03 9.03
CA ASP A 219 7.89 16.30 9.12
C ASP A 219 7.60 17.26 7.95
N TYR A 220 6.94 16.78 6.88
CA TYR A 220 6.77 17.53 5.63
C TYR A 220 5.32 17.87 5.33
N VAL A 221 4.36 17.06 5.78
CA VAL A 221 2.94 17.25 5.50
C VAL A 221 2.06 16.92 6.70
N VAL A 222 0.98 17.68 6.83
CA VAL A 222 -0.06 17.40 7.81
C VAL A 222 -0.83 16.16 7.36
N GLN A 223 -0.93 15.18 8.25
CA GLN A 223 -1.66 13.94 7.98
C GLN A 223 -3.18 14.18 7.96
N PRO A 224 -3.89 13.67 6.95
CA PRO A 224 -5.35 13.78 6.91
C PRO A 224 -6.01 13.01 8.06
N PRO A 225 -7.24 13.40 8.43
CA PRO A 225 -7.98 12.67 9.45
C PRO A 225 -8.44 11.30 8.91
N GLU A 226 -8.56 10.32 9.79
CA GLU A 226 -9.06 8.99 9.47
C GLU A 226 -10.53 8.87 9.91
N PHE A 227 -11.35 8.24 9.07
CA PHE A 227 -12.75 7.93 9.38
C PHE A 227 -12.84 6.62 10.16
N SER A 228 -13.69 6.57 11.20
CA SER A 228 -13.96 5.32 11.93
C SER A 228 -14.69 4.27 11.09
N GLU A 229 -15.52 4.72 10.15
CA GLU A 229 -16.29 3.88 9.23
C GLU A 229 -16.00 4.32 7.79
N LEU A 230 -15.81 3.36 6.88
CA LEU A 230 -15.56 3.65 5.46
C LEU A 230 -16.86 4.02 4.74
N GLY A 231 -16.80 4.76 3.63
CA GLY A 231 -17.99 5.06 2.83
C GLY A 231 -18.66 3.81 2.27
N GLY A 232 -19.99 3.83 2.19
CA GLY A 232 -20.78 2.68 1.72
C GLY A 232 -22.28 2.81 1.98
N ASP A 233 -22.99 1.69 1.74
CA ASP A 233 -24.41 1.54 2.02
C ASP A 233 -24.62 0.98 3.43
N TYR A 234 -25.57 1.56 4.17
CA TYR A 234 -25.90 1.20 5.54
C TYR A 234 -27.41 1.10 5.74
N ASP A 235 -27.85 0.17 6.58
CA ASP A 235 -29.26 -0.05 6.94
C ASP A 235 -29.55 0.21 8.43
N GLU A 236 -28.60 0.85 9.11
CA GLU A 236 -28.63 1.22 10.52
C GLU A 236 -27.93 2.58 10.76
N GLU A 237 -28.09 3.11 11.97
CA GLU A 237 -27.50 4.39 12.37
C GLU A 237 -25.97 4.35 12.31
N VAL A 238 -25.36 5.35 11.67
CA VAL A 238 -23.90 5.49 11.59
C VAL A 238 -23.44 6.68 12.42
N TYR A 239 -22.51 6.42 13.34
CA TYR A 239 -21.85 7.43 14.17
C TYR A 239 -20.38 7.54 13.78
N LEU A 240 -20.03 8.56 12.99
CA LEU A 240 -18.66 8.77 12.56
C LEU A 240 -17.81 9.44 13.63
N VAL A 241 -16.67 8.83 13.92
CA VAL A 241 -15.58 9.43 14.70
C VAL A 241 -14.43 9.71 13.74
N LEU A 242 -13.94 10.94 13.76
CA LEU A 242 -12.74 11.33 13.03
C LEU A 242 -11.54 11.34 13.98
N SER A 243 -10.43 10.76 13.56
CA SER A 243 -9.19 10.73 14.34
C SER A 243 -8.04 11.38 13.58
N SER A 244 -7.06 11.91 14.32
CA SER A 244 -5.82 12.47 13.78
C SER A 244 -4.64 11.93 14.59
N LYS A 245 -3.50 11.70 13.93
CA LYS A 245 -2.29 11.15 14.57
C LYS A 245 -1.61 12.13 15.53
N SER A 246 -1.85 13.43 15.39
CA SER A 246 -1.28 14.49 16.24
C SER A 246 -2.38 15.36 16.87
N ASP A 247 -1.97 16.40 17.59
CA ASP A 247 -2.82 17.43 18.21
C ASP A 247 -3.52 18.37 17.20
N ASN A 248 -3.56 18.00 15.92
CA ASN A 248 -4.27 18.73 14.88
C ASN A 248 -5.76 18.83 15.18
N GLN A 249 -6.34 19.97 14.82
CA GLN A 249 -7.78 20.14 14.80
C GLN A 249 -8.37 19.54 13.54
N ILE A 250 -9.56 18.93 13.61
CA ILE A 250 -10.22 18.36 12.44
C ILE A 250 -11.42 19.24 12.07
N PHE A 251 -11.52 19.63 10.81
CA PHE A 251 -12.69 20.34 10.26
C PHE A 251 -13.40 19.44 9.26
N TYR A 252 -14.73 19.44 9.26
CA TYR A 252 -15.53 18.60 8.38
C TYR A 252 -16.77 19.30 7.82
N THR A 253 -17.30 18.75 6.74
CA THR A 253 -18.57 19.15 6.11
C THR A 253 -19.38 17.91 5.75
N LEU A 254 -20.71 18.03 5.77
CA LEU A 254 -21.66 16.96 5.42
C LEU A 254 -22.37 17.21 4.08
N ASP A 255 -22.09 18.35 3.44
CA ASP A 255 -22.73 18.80 2.20
C ASP A 255 -21.76 18.76 1.00
N GLY A 256 -20.66 18.02 1.12
CA GLY A 256 -19.63 17.90 0.08
C GLY A 256 -18.81 19.17 -0.20
N LYS A 257 -19.01 20.27 0.55
CA LYS A 257 -18.19 21.49 0.39
C LYS A 257 -16.77 21.31 0.91
N ASN A 258 -15.91 22.28 0.62
CA ASN A 258 -14.52 22.24 1.09
C ASN A 258 -14.44 22.58 2.60
N PRO A 259 -13.96 21.67 3.45
CA PRO A 259 -13.91 21.88 4.89
C PRO A 259 -12.91 22.97 5.33
N THR A 260 -11.94 23.35 4.48
CA THR A 260 -11.03 24.48 4.78
C THR A 260 -11.75 25.83 4.82
N THR A 261 -12.86 25.98 4.08
CA THR A 261 -13.60 27.24 3.98
C THR A 261 -14.93 27.25 4.72
N SER A 262 -15.56 26.09 4.88
CA SER A 262 -16.91 25.96 5.45
C SER A 262 -17.02 24.84 6.49
N GLY A 263 -15.89 24.29 6.93
CA GLY A 263 -15.86 23.18 7.86
C GLY A 263 -16.32 23.56 9.26
N LYS A 264 -17.00 22.62 9.91
CA LYS A 264 -17.28 22.66 11.34
C LYS A 264 -16.12 21.98 12.07
N LEU A 265 -15.71 22.53 13.21
CA LEU A 265 -14.74 21.88 14.08
C LEU A 265 -15.33 20.56 14.62
N PHE A 266 -14.60 19.47 14.44
CA PHE A 266 -14.95 18.17 15.01
C PHE A 266 -14.62 18.15 16.51
N SER A 267 -15.65 17.89 17.32
CA SER A 267 -15.51 17.83 18.79
C SER A 267 -16.32 16.68 19.42
N LYS A 268 -17.17 16.02 18.64
CA LYS A 268 -18.01 14.89 19.03
C LYS A 268 -18.33 14.04 17.81
N ALA A 269 -18.71 12.79 18.02
CA ALA A 269 -19.18 11.90 16.97
C ALA A 269 -20.28 12.57 16.12
N ILE A 270 -20.24 12.31 14.82
CA ILE A 270 -21.18 12.82 13.83
C ILE A 270 -22.23 11.73 13.61
N GLU A 271 -23.47 12.02 13.98
CA GLU A 271 -24.62 11.20 13.66
C GLU A 271 -25.05 11.51 12.23
N LEU A 272 -25.11 10.49 11.38
CA LEU A 272 -25.56 10.61 10.00
C LEU A 272 -27.06 10.34 9.89
N GLU A 273 -27.72 11.13 9.04
CA GLU A 273 -29.16 11.03 8.78
C GLU A 273 -29.44 10.09 7.61
N GLU A 274 -30.69 9.62 7.50
CA GLU A 274 -31.14 8.83 6.35
C GLU A 274 -30.92 9.57 5.03
N GLY A 275 -30.44 8.85 4.02
CA GLY A 275 -30.12 9.34 2.69
C GLY A 275 -28.62 9.34 2.39
N VAL A 276 -28.27 10.05 1.32
CA VAL A 276 -26.88 10.15 0.85
C VAL A 276 -26.20 11.37 1.49
N THR A 277 -25.12 11.12 2.23
CA THR A 277 -24.28 12.16 2.84
C THR A 277 -22.84 12.03 2.35
N GLU A 278 -22.29 13.09 1.76
CA GLU A 278 -20.86 13.19 1.41
C GLU A 278 -20.13 13.93 2.53
N VAL A 279 -19.28 13.21 3.26
CA VAL A 279 -18.49 13.75 4.37
C VAL A 279 -17.09 14.05 3.88
N LYS A 280 -16.70 15.32 3.96
CA LYS A 280 -15.32 15.76 3.71
C LYS A 280 -14.68 16.22 5.00
N ALA A 281 -13.42 15.87 5.21
CA ALA A 281 -12.68 16.25 6.40
C ALA A 281 -11.22 16.64 6.08
N VAL A 282 -10.65 17.50 6.93
CA VAL A 282 -9.28 17.98 6.83
C VAL A 282 -8.70 18.21 8.23
N SER A 283 -7.40 17.96 8.39
CA SER A 283 -6.64 18.28 9.60
C SER A 283 -6.02 19.67 9.46
N LEU A 284 -6.03 20.45 10.53
CA LEU A 284 -5.35 21.74 10.67
C LEU A 284 -4.29 21.61 11.76
N SER A 285 -3.03 21.80 11.39
CA SER A 285 -1.91 21.79 12.34
C SER A 285 -1.89 23.05 13.21
N PRO A 286 -1.19 23.02 14.38
CA PRO A 286 -0.96 24.23 15.18
C PRO A 286 -0.20 25.35 14.45
N SER A 287 0.59 25.03 13.41
CA SER A 287 1.28 26.01 12.56
C SER A 287 0.35 26.71 11.58
N GLY A 288 -0.87 26.20 11.37
CA GLY A 288 -1.86 26.75 10.44
C GLY A 288 -1.91 26.07 9.08
N ASP A 289 -1.23 24.93 8.91
CA ASP A 289 -1.19 24.18 7.65
C ASP A 289 -2.32 23.14 7.62
N TYR A 290 -2.92 22.96 6.44
CA TYR A 290 -3.97 21.97 6.22
C TYR A 290 -3.40 20.68 5.61
N SER A 291 -4.00 19.54 5.94
CA SER A 291 -3.78 18.29 5.20
C SER A 291 -4.50 18.29 3.85
N GLU A 292 -4.34 17.23 3.06
CA GLU A 292 -5.30 16.93 2.00
C GLU A 292 -6.71 16.74 2.58
N VAL A 293 -7.70 17.05 1.74
CA VAL A 293 -9.10 16.81 2.04
C VAL A 293 -9.42 15.36 1.71
N VAL A 294 -9.83 14.60 2.73
CA VAL A 294 -10.38 13.25 2.56
C VAL A 294 -11.89 13.32 2.42
N SER A 295 -12.47 12.37 1.68
CA SER A 295 -13.88 12.37 1.32
C SER A 295 -14.43 10.96 1.31
N GLU A 296 -15.53 10.74 2.03
CA GLU A 296 -16.28 9.48 2.05
C GLU A 296 -17.76 9.75 1.79
N THR A 297 -18.44 8.81 1.13
CA THR A 297 -19.87 8.93 0.84
C THR A 297 -20.63 7.80 1.51
N TYR A 298 -21.67 8.15 2.25
CA TYR A 298 -22.50 7.23 3.01
C TYR A 298 -23.93 7.30 2.47
N ASN A 299 -24.54 6.14 2.24
CA ASN A 299 -25.93 6.03 1.84
C ASN A 299 -26.66 5.21 2.90
N ILE A 300 -27.44 5.89 3.74
CA ILE A 300 -28.19 5.26 4.82
C ILE A 300 -29.63 5.08 4.36
N VAL A 301 -30.12 3.84 4.31
CA VAL A 301 -31.49 3.51 3.92
C VAL A 301 -32.06 2.53 4.92
N TYR A 302 -33.04 2.97 5.71
CA TYR A 302 -33.64 2.09 6.70
C TYR A 302 -34.63 1.11 6.03
N PRO A 303 -34.67 -0.15 6.49
CA PRO A 303 -35.65 -1.11 6.00
C PRO A 303 -37.06 -0.64 6.36
N SER A 304 -37.89 -0.38 5.35
CA SER A 304 -39.31 -0.09 5.53
C SER A 304 -40.13 -1.38 5.48
N LEU A 305 -41.07 -1.56 6.42
CA LEU A 305 -41.98 -2.71 6.42
C LEU A 305 -43.13 -2.53 5.41
N ASP A 306 -43.54 -3.63 4.78
CA ASP A 306 -44.70 -3.67 3.90
C ASP A 306 -46.03 -3.57 4.68
N THR A 307 -47.09 -3.12 4.00
CA THR A 307 -48.43 -3.05 4.58
C THR A 307 -48.91 -4.46 4.98
N PRO A 308 -49.55 -4.64 6.16
CA PRO A 308 -50.01 -5.94 6.62
C PRO A 308 -50.97 -6.60 5.63
N VAL A 309 -50.73 -7.88 5.32
CA VAL A 309 -51.62 -8.67 4.48
C VAL A 309 -52.69 -9.33 5.37
N VAL A 310 -53.95 -8.95 5.14
CA VAL A 310 -55.10 -9.42 5.93
C VAL A 310 -56.05 -10.22 5.05
N SER A 311 -56.46 -11.40 5.53
CA SER A 311 -57.41 -12.28 4.86
C SER A 311 -58.50 -12.75 5.83
N PRO A 312 -59.78 -12.79 5.43
CA PRO A 312 -60.31 -12.34 4.15
C PRO A 312 -60.31 -10.80 4.02
N GLN A 313 -60.45 -10.28 2.79
CA GLN A 313 -60.45 -8.83 2.53
C GLN A 313 -61.64 -8.12 3.19
N ALA A 314 -61.55 -6.81 3.40
CA ALA A 314 -62.66 -6.01 3.91
C ALA A 314 -63.95 -6.22 3.11
N GLY A 315 -65.11 -6.31 3.77
CA GLY A 315 -66.37 -6.63 3.12
C GLY A 315 -67.52 -6.98 4.05
N THR A 316 -68.66 -7.37 3.44
CA THR A 316 -69.84 -7.85 4.15
C THR A 316 -69.91 -9.37 4.13
N TYR A 317 -70.11 -9.95 5.30
CA TYR A 317 -70.15 -11.39 5.54
C TYR A 317 -71.50 -11.78 6.13
N THR A 318 -72.08 -12.87 5.61
CA THR A 318 -73.31 -13.50 6.15
C THR A 318 -73.03 -14.83 6.84
N GLN A 319 -71.78 -15.28 6.82
CA GLN A 319 -71.29 -16.47 7.53
C GLN A 319 -70.12 -16.07 8.42
N GLN A 320 -69.90 -16.82 9.50
CA GLN A 320 -68.79 -16.55 10.41
C GLN A 320 -67.46 -16.85 9.71
N GLU A 321 -66.62 -15.82 9.57
CA GLU A 321 -65.26 -15.93 9.05
C GLU A 321 -64.24 -15.54 10.13
N TYR A 322 -62.99 -15.92 9.90
CA TYR A 322 -61.85 -15.62 10.77
C TYR A 322 -60.81 -14.78 10.02
N ILE A 323 -60.40 -13.67 10.63
CA ILE A 323 -59.31 -12.84 10.16
C ILE A 323 -57.99 -13.55 10.46
N THR A 324 -57.15 -13.65 9.45
CA THR A 324 -55.75 -14.08 9.51
C THR A 324 -54.88 -12.93 9.01
N ILE A 325 -53.84 -12.61 9.77
CA ILE A 325 -52.84 -11.59 9.43
C ILE A 325 -51.52 -12.30 9.12
N THR A 326 -50.94 -12.06 7.95
CA THR A 326 -49.59 -12.55 7.61
C THR A 326 -48.56 -11.65 8.28
N VAL A 327 -47.77 -12.23 9.19
CA VAL A 327 -46.71 -11.52 9.93
C VAL A 327 -45.35 -12.01 9.44
N PRO A 328 -44.49 -11.14 8.89
CA PRO A 328 -43.12 -11.49 8.53
C PRO A 328 -42.31 -12.01 9.72
N ASP A 329 -41.32 -12.85 9.44
CA ASP A 329 -40.42 -13.38 10.47
C ASP A 329 -39.75 -12.25 11.27
N GLY A 330 -39.71 -12.39 12.60
CA GLY A 330 -39.13 -11.38 13.49
C GLY A 330 -40.01 -10.15 13.76
N CYS A 331 -41.21 -10.07 13.19
CA CYS A 331 -42.15 -8.97 13.40
C CYS A 331 -43.34 -9.38 14.29
N LYS A 332 -44.09 -8.39 14.79
CA LYS A 332 -45.34 -8.58 15.53
C LYS A 332 -46.44 -7.74 14.90
N ALA A 333 -47.65 -8.28 14.79
CA ALA A 333 -48.81 -7.51 14.35
C ALA A 333 -49.67 -7.09 15.54
N TYR A 334 -50.15 -5.85 15.51
CA TYR A 334 -51.10 -5.30 16.48
C TYR A 334 -52.34 -4.80 15.73
N TYR A 335 -53.51 -4.95 16.34
CA TYR A 335 -54.77 -4.56 15.70
C TYR A 335 -55.78 -3.90 16.65
N THR A 336 -56.70 -3.14 16.06
CA THR A 336 -57.87 -2.52 16.70
C THR A 336 -59.11 -2.70 15.81
N TRP A 337 -60.30 -2.61 16.40
CA TRP A 337 -61.58 -2.79 15.70
C TRP A 337 -62.41 -1.50 15.57
N ASP A 338 -61.96 -0.42 16.19
CA ASP A 338 -62.62 0.89 16.20
C ASP A 338 -61.96 1.89 15.23
N GLY A 339 -60.94 1.45 14.48
CA GLY A 339 -60.20 2.30 13.56
C GLY A 339 -59.08 3.15 14.20
N THR A 340 -58.79 2.97 15.49
CA THR A 340 -57.68 3.66 16.17
C THR A 340 -56.33 3.06 15.82
N ASP A 341 -55.24 3.82 15.99
CA ASP A 341 -53.89 3.35 15.68
C ASP A 341 -53.45 2.22 16.64
N PRO A 342 -53.24 0.99 16.14
CA PRO A 342 -52.84 -0.14 16.95
C PRO A 342 -51.42 -0.05 17.52
N ALA A 343 -50.56 0.87 17.05
CA ALA A 343 -49.18 0.99 17.55
C ALA A 343 -49.11 1.40 19.03
N GLN A 344 -50.13 2.11 19.55
CA GLN A 344 -50.15 2.59 20.94
C GLN A 344 -51.07 1.81 21.86
N VAL A 345 -52.20 1.33 21.33
CA VAL A 345 -53.30 0.72 22.11
C VAL A 345 -53.79 -0.61 21.53
N GLY A 346 -53.10 -1.13 20.52
CA GLY A 346 -53.51 -2.32 19.79
C GLY A 346 -53.35 -3.60 20.58
N ILE A 347 -54.15 -4.60 20.19
CA ILE A 347 -54.09 -5.96 20.72
C ILE A 347 -53.08 -6.75 19.90
N LEU A 348 -52.18 -7.47 20.56
CA LEU A 348 -51.22 -8.35 19.90
C LEU A 348 -51.96 -9.48 19.17
N TYR A 349 -51.68 -9.64 17.88
CA TYR A 349 -52.15 -10.78 17.10
C TYR A 349 -51.31 -12.02 17.38
N THR A 350 -51.94 -13.09 17.86
CA THR A 350 -51.29 -14.37 18.17
C THR A 350 -51.87 -15.55 17.37
N GLU A 351 -53.15 -15.47 17.00
CA GLU A 351 -53.86 -16.50 16.26
C GLU A 351 -55.07 -15.90 15.51
N PRO A 352 -55.63 -16.58 14.50
CA PRO A 352 -56.81 -16.11 13.79
C PRO A 352 -58.00 -15.84 14.71
N PHE A 353 -58.71 -14.74 14.47
CA PHE A 353 -59.84 -14.31 15.32
C PHE A 353 -61.12 -14.07 14.51
N PRO A 354 -62.32 -14.28 15.09
CA PRO A 354 -63.58 -14.15 14.37
C PRO A 354 -63.89 -12.69 14.00
N ILE A 355 -64.54 -12.48 12.84
CA ILE A 355 -65.14 -11.17 12.51
C ILE A 355 -66.26 -10.86 13.53
N LEU A 356 -66.23 -9.65 14.09
CA LEU A 356 -67.20 -9.18 15.08
C LEU A 356 -68.56 -8.93 14.44
N LYS A 357 -69.65 -9.27 15.14
CA LYS A 357 -71.01 -8.98 14.69
C LYS A 357 -71.25 -7.47 14.61
N GLY A 358 -71.86 -7.02 13.52
CA GLY A 358 -72.08 -5.61 13.22
C GLY A 358 -70.99 -5.03 12.32
N ALA A 359 -70.89 -3.71 12.28
CA ALA A 359 -69.86 -3.00 11.51
C ALA A 359 -68.68 -2.64 12.40
N SER A 360 -67.47 -3.00 11.97
CA SER A 360 -66.21 -2.67 12.63
C SER A 360 -65.15 -2.25 11.61
N VAL A 361 -64.16 -1.49 12.07
CA VAL A 361 -63.03 -1.03 11.24
C VAL A 361 -61.78 -1.67 11.78
N LEU A 362 -61.32 -2.72 11.11
CA LEU A 362 -60.07 -3.38 11.46
C LEU A 362 -58.91 -2.50 11.00
N THR A 363 -58.06 -2.09 11.94
CA THR A 363 -56.78 -1.45 11.65
C THR A 363 -55.66 -2.36 12.13
N VAL A 364 -54.64 -2.56 11.30
CA VAL A 364 -53.50 -3.44 11.62
C VAL A 364 -52.19 -2.70 11.33
N VAL A 365 -51.21 -2.88 12.21
CA VAL A 365 -49.81 -2.47 12.02
C VAL A 365 -48.90 -3.67 12.29
N ILE A 366 -47.82 -3.79 11.53
CA ILE A 366 -46.71 -4.70 11.82
C ILE A 366 -45.56 -3.85 12.38
N ILE A 367 -44.95 -4.32 13.46
CA ILE A 367 -43.80 -3.70 14.12
C ILE A 367 -42.66 -4.70 14.12
N ASP A 368 -41.48 -4.30 13.65
CA ASP A 368 -40.28 -5.14 13.69
C ASP A 368 -39.63 -5.18 15.09
N SER A 369 -38.53 -5.91 15.22
CA SER A 369 -37.76 -6.00 16.46
C SER A 369 -37.03 -4.71 16.85
N LYS A 370 -36.81 -3.79 15.89
CA LYS A 370 -36.17 -2.48 16.09
C LYS A 370 -37.19 -1.38 16.45
N GLY A 371 -38.49 -1.65 16.33
CA GLY A 371 -39.57 -0.72 16.63
C GLY A 371 -40.07 0.09 15.43
N ASN A 372 -39.67 -0.26 14.20
CA ASN A 372 -40.18 0.37 13.00
C ASN A 372 -41.60 -0.11 12.72
N ASN A 373 -42.46 0.81 12.28
CA ASN A 373 -43.86 0.52 11.98
C ASN A 373 -44.07 0.35 10.47
N SER A 374 -44.87 -0.63 10.08
CA SER A 374 -45.42 -0.70 8.73
C SER A 374 -46.44 0.41 8.48
N PRO A 375 -46.76 0.71 7.22
CA PRO A 375 -48.00 1.40 6.88
C PRO A 375 -49.21 0.67 7.50
N LEU A 376 -50.25 1.42 7.87
CA LEU A 376 -51.46 0.85 8.45
C LEU A 376 -52.31 0.15 7.38
N TYR A 377 -52.71 -1.09 7.62
CA TYR A 377 -53.86 -1.68 6.92
C TYR A 377 -55.15 -1.17 7.58
N ARG A 378 -56.15 -0.80 6.78
CA ARG A 378 -57.49 -0.44 7.27
C ARG A 378 -58.56 -1.09 6.41
N GLY A 379 -59.49 -1.79 7.04
CA GLY A 379 -60.57 -2.50 6.37
C GLY A 379 -61.89 -2.43 7.12
N ASP A 380 -62.97 -2.15 6.39
CA ASP A 380 -64.33 -2.17 6.93
C ASP A 380 -64.91 -3.59 6.86
N TYR A 381 -65.26 -4.16 8.01
CA TYR A 381 -65.84 -5.49 8.11
C TYR A 381 -67.25 -5.40 8.67
N ILE A 382 -68.22 -5.99 7.97
CA ILE A 382 -69.61 -6.03 8.38
C ILE A 382 -70.06 -7.48 8.45
N TYR A 383 -70.39 -7.97 9.64
CA TYR A 383 -70.95 -9.31 9.81
C TYR A 383 -72.42 -9.25 10.24
N ASN A 384 -73.30 -9.67 9.33
CA ASN A 384 -74.74 -9.72 9.49
C ASN A 384 -75.22 -11.17 9.30
N PRO A 385 -75.21 -11.99 10.38
CA PRO A 385 -75.60 -13.40 10.34
C PRO A 385 -77.07 -13.65 10.02
#